data_AF-A0A915JDM4-F1
#
_entry.id   AF-A0A915JDM4-F1
#
_cell.length_a   1.000
_cell.length_b   1.000
_cell.length_c   1.000
_cell.angle_alpha   90.00
_cell.angle_beta   90.00
_cell.angle_gamma   90.00
#
_symmetry.space_group_name_H-M   'P 1'
#
loop_
_entity.id
_entity.type
_entity.pdbx_description
1 polymer ?
#
loop_
_entity_poly.entity_id
_entity_poly.type
_entity_poly.pdbx_seq_one_letter_code
_entity_poly.pdbx_strand_id
1 'polypeptide(L)'
;MPTSSTFKHAIHVIIFFLYLTIFELATGGIRFWSLARDSVDPWSSYGTFWTLILYALRLTSLLALPQCIFNHIGLTLYDAFRDKVQLRGSPLLAPFVCLRVVTRGDYPDLVKNNVAQNMDWDELNGCFDVATLYSV
;
A
#
# COMPACT_ATOMS: atom_id res chain seq x y z
N MET A 1 15.54 -22.46 -1.81
CA MET A 1 16.65 -21.51 -2.07
C MET A 1 16.19 -20.12 -1.69
N PRO A 2 16.88 -19.39 -0.80
CA PRO A 2 16.51 -18.01 -0.48
C PRO A 2 16.75 -17.16 -1.72
N THR A 3 15.68 -16.81 -2.44
CA THR A 3 15.75 -15.88 -3.56
C THR A 3 15.97 -14.47 -3.01
N SER A 4 16.89 -13.71 -3.60
CA SER A 4 17.14 -12.33 -3.19
C SER A 4 15.86 -11.50 -3.35
N SER A 5 15.62 -10.58 -2.41
CA SER A 5 14.52 -9.61 -2.48
C SER A 5 14.43 -8.89 -3.83
N THR A 6 15.58 -8.54 -4.42
CA THR A 6 15.67 -7.94 -5.76
C THR A 6 15.14 -8.84 -6.87
N PHE A 7 15.32 -10.17 -6.76
CA PHE A 7 14.82 -11.13 -7.73
C PHE A 7 13.30 -11.30 -7.64
N LYS A 8 12.74 -11.30 -6.42
CA LYS A 8 11.28 -11.34 -6.22
C LYS A 8 10.61 -10.09 -6.79
N HIS A 9 11.21 -8.92 -6.56
CA HIS A 9 10.73 -7.65 -7.11
C HIS A 9 10.83 -7.64 -8.65
N ALA A 10 11.96 -8.06 -9.22
CA ALA A 10 12.13 -8.15 -10.68
C ALA A 10 11.06 -9.05 -11.33
N ILE A 11 10.77 -10.21 -10.75
CA ILE A 11 9.70 -11.10 -11.22
C ILE A 11 8.34 -10.40 -11.17
N HIS A 12 8.04 -9.70 -10.07
CA HIS A 12 6.76 -8.99 -9.93
C HIS A 12 6.59 -7.93 -11.02
N VAL A 13 7.64 -7.14 -11.28
CA VAL A 13 7.63 -6.12 -12.34
C VAL A 13 7.46 -6.76 -13.71
N ILE A 14 8.18 -7.85 -14.02
CA ILE A 14 8.08 -8.56 -15.30
C ILE A 14 6.66 -9.12 -15.51
N ILE A 15 6.08 -9.77 -14.51
CA ILE A 15 4.72 -10.32 -14.59
C ILE A 15 3.70 -9.19 -14.79
N PHE A 16 3.88 -8.08 -14.10
CA PHE A 16 3.00 -6.92 -14.23
C PHE A 16 3.04 -6.32 -15.65
N PHE A 17 4.23 -6.15 -16.22
CA PHE A 17 4.38 -5.68 -17.62
C PHE A 17 3.80 -6.67 -18.64
N LEU A 18 4.01 -7.97 -18.43
CA LEU A 18 3.44 -9.01 -19.28
C LEU A 18 1.91 -8.97 -19.24
N TYR A 19 1.33 -8.84 -18.04
CA TYR A 19 -0.11 -8.70 -17.86
C TYR A 19 -0.67 -7.48 -18.60
N LEU A 20 -0.03 -6.31 -18.46
CA LEU A 20 -0.43 -5.11 -19.19
C LEU A 20 -0.39 -5.33 -20.70
N THR A 21 0.69 -5.93 -21.21
CA THR A 21 0.85 -6.18 -22.65
C THR A 21 -0.25 -7.10 -23.18
N ILE A 22 -0.54 -8.21 -22.48
CA ILE A 22 -1.62 -9.13 -22.87
C ILE A 22 -2.97 -8.41 -22.84
N PHE A 23 -3.22 -7.60 -21.81
CA PHE A 23 -4.47 -6.85 -21.68
C PHE A 23 -4.66 -5.82 -22.81
N GLU A 24 -3.61 -5.07 -23.15
CA GLU A 24 -3.62 -4.09 -24.25
C GLU A 24 -3.85 -4.75 -25.62
N LEU A 25 -3.32 -5.95 -25.81
CA LEU A 25 -3.56 -6.75 -27.01
C LEU A 25 -4.99 -7.29 -27.06
N ALA A 26 -5.49 -7.85 -25.95
CA ALA A 26 -6.84 -8.41 -25.86
C ALA A 26 -7.94 -7.36 -26.02
N THR A 27 -7.74 -6.16 -25.49
CA THR A 27 -8.67 -5.03 -25.61
C THR A 27 -8.56 -4.30 -26.95
N GLY A 28 -7.58 -4.65 -27.78
CA GLY A 28 -7.32 -3.99 -29.06
C GLY A 28 -6.80 -2.56 -28.90
N GLY A 29 -6.20 -2.24 -27.75
CA GLY A 29 -5.54 -0.96 -27.48
C GLY A 29 -4.32 -0.76 -28.39
N ILE A 30 -3.54 -1.83 -28.61
CA ILE A 30 -2.47 -1.85 -29.62
C ILE A 30 -3.01 -2.52 -30.88
N ARG A 31 -3.34 -1.70 -31.88
CA ARG A 31 -3.77 -2.19 -33.20
C ARG A 31 -2.55 -2.39 -34.09
N PHE A 32 -2.07 -3.63 -34.21
CA PHE A 32 -0.99 -3.97 -35.16
C PHE A 32 -1.40 -3.81 -36.64
N TRP A 33 -2.70 -3.93 -36.93
CA TRP A 33 -3.21 -3.79 -38.28
C TRP A 33 -4.03 -2.50 -38.41
N SER A 34 -3.61 -1.62 -39.31
CA SER A 34 -4.32 -0.40 -39.67
C SER A 34 -5.50 -0.73 -40.57
N LEU A 35 -6.59 -1.23 -39.98
CA LEU A 35 -7.90 -1.16 -40.64
C LEU A 35 -8.25 0.32 -40.81
N ALA A 36 -8.48 0.71 -42.06
CA ALA A 36 -8.87 2.06 -42.44
C ALA A 36 -9.99 2.56 -41.52
N ARG A 37 -9.72 3.65 -40.81
CA ARG A 37 -10.69 4.27 -39.93
C ARG A 37 -11.58 5.14 -40.78
N ASP A 38 -12.85 4.75 -40.90
CA ASP A 38 -13.85 5.65 -41.46
C ASP A 38 -13.94 6.88 -40.55
N SER A 39 -13.53 8.02 -41.09
CA SER A 39 -13.57 9.30 -40.39
C SER A 39 -14.99 9.82 -40.39
N VAL A 40 -15.82 9.29 -39.50
CA VAL A 40 -17.17 9.80 -39.24
C VAL A 40 -17.04 11.15 -38.53
N ASP A 41 -17.64 12.20 -39.10
CA ASP A 41 -17.69 13.52 -38.48
C ASP A 41 -18.69 13.51 -37.29
N PRO A 42 -18.23 13.70 -36.03
CA PRO A 42 -19.07 13.56 -34.85
C PRO A 42 -20.20 14.60 -34.78
N TRP A 43 -19.95 15.81 -35.29
CA TRP A 43 -20.90 16.92 -35.22
C TRP A 43 -22.09 16.69 -36.14
N SER A 44 -21.85 16.12 -37.32
CA SER A 44 -22.89 15.78 -38.29
C SER A 44 -23.68 14.53 -37.89
N SER A 45 -23.06 13.56 -37.21
CA SER A 45 -23.67 12.24 -37.00
C SER A 45 -24.41 12.10 -35.67
N TYR A 46 -23.95 12.76 -34.60
CA TYR A 46 -24.52 12.62 -33.25
C TYR A 46 -25.21 13.91 -32.75
N GLY A 47 -24.96 15.05 -33.42
CA GLY A 47 -25.49 16.35 -33.03
C GLY A 47 -24.77 16.96 -31.81
N THR A 48 -24.94 18.26 -31.62
CA THR A 48 -24.15 19.09 -30.66
C THR A 48 -24.21 18.59 -29.22
N PHE A 49 -25.40 18.23 -28.72
CA PHE A 49 -25.60 17.82 -27.32
C PHE A 49 -24.90 16.50 -27.00
N TRP A 50 -25.11 15.47 -27.83
CA TRP A 50 -24.49 14.15 -27.62
C TRP A 50 -22.98 14.18 -27.85
N THR A 51 -22.50 14.96 -28.83
CA THR A 51 -21.06 15.14 -29.05
C THR A 51 -20.37 15.77 -27.85
N LEU A 52 -20.99 16.77 -27.20
CA LEU A 52 -20.48 17.34 -25.95
C LEU A 52 -20.42 16.33 -24.81
N ILE A 53 -21.45 15.51 -24.62
CA ILE A 53 -21.47 14.45 -23.60
C ILE A 53 -20.37 13.42 -23.88
N LEU A 54 -20.22 12.96 -25.12
CA LEU A 54 -19.18 12.01 -25.50
C LEU A 54 -17.77 12.57 -25.27
N TYR A 55 -17.58 13.87 -25.50
CA TYR A 55 -16.29 14.55 -25.25
C TYR A 55 -16.03 14.73 -23.75
N ALA A 56 -17.06 15.04 -22.96
CA ALA A 56 -16.94 15.12 -21.51
C ALA A 56 -16.58 13.75 -20.90
N LEU A 57 -17.24 12.67 -21.33
CA LEU A 57 -16.89 11.30 -20.91
C LEU A 57 -15.45 10.93 -21.30
N ARG A 58 -15.00 11.37 -22.49
CA ARG A 58 -13.62 11.18 -22.94
C ARG A 58 -12.60 11.91 -22.06
N LEU A 59 -12.93 13.12 -21.61
CA LEU A 59 -12.09 13.88 -20.66
C LEU A 59 -11.99 13.15 -19.32
N THR A 60 -13.07 12.53 -18.83
CA THR A 60 -13.03 11.71 -17.61
C THR A 60 -12.05 10.54 -17.75
N SER A 61 -12.06 9.84 -18.88
CA SER A 61 -11.07 8.78 -19.16
C SER A 61 -9.64 9.34 -19.24
N LEU A 62 -9.46 10.55 -19.76
CA LEU A 62 -8.17 11.22 -19.82
C LEU A 62 -7.66 11.65 -18.43
N LEU A 63 -8.57 11.94 -17.49
CA LEU A 63 -8.26 12.26 -16.10
C LEU A 63 -7.85 11.04 -15.29
N ALA A 64 -8.34 9.85 -15.65
CA ALA A 64 -7.92 8.59 -15.03
C ALA A 64 -6.49 8.15 -15.43
N LEU A 65 -5.99 8.61 -16.58
CA LEU A 65 -4.63 8.30 -17.04
C LEU A 65 -3.52 8.74 -16.07
N PRO A 66 -3.45 10.00 -15.59
CA PRO A 66 -2.40 10.40 -14.66
C PRO A 66 -2.46 9.58 -13.36
N GLN A 67 -3.64 9.29 -12.83
CA GLN A 67 -3.80 8.42 -11.65
C GLN A 67 -3.22 7.02 -11.89
N CYS A 68 -3.52 6.41 -13.05
CA CYS A 68 -2.96 5.12 -13.41
C CYS A 68 -1.43 5.16 -13.58
N ILE A 69 -0.88 6.21 -14.20
CA ILE A 69 0.57 6.36 -14.39
C ILE A 69 1.29 6.48 -13.05
N PHE A 70 0.81 7.34 -12.15
CA PHE A 70 1.43 7.50 -10.84
C PHE A 70 1.35 6.23 -10.00
N ASN A 71 0.22 5.51 -10.05
CA ASN A 71 0.08 4.23 -9.37
C ASN A 71 1.01 3.15 -9.96
N HIS A 72 1.16 3.13 -11.28
CA HIS A 72 2.08 2.23 -11.98
C HIS A 72 3.54 2.52 -11.60
N ILE A 73 3.95 3.79 -11.58
CA ILE A 73 5.28 4.22 -11.15
C ILE A 73 5.51 3.86 -9.68
N GLY A 74 4.51 4.07 -8.82
CA GLY A 74 4.59 3.71 -7.41
C GLY A 74 4.82 2.21 -7.21
N LEU A 75 4.08 1.37 -7.94
CA LEU A 75 4.15 -0.09 -7.81
C LEU A 75 5.43 -0.68 -8.43
N THR A 76 5.99 -0.02 -9.45
CA THR A 76 7.27 -0.43 -10.07
C THR A 76 8.49 0.04 -9.30
N LEU A 77 8.43 1.19 -8.61
CA LEU A 77 9.54 1.70 -7.79
C LEU A 77 9.52 1.17 -6.35
N TYR A 78 8.36 0.73 -5.85
CA TYR A 78 8.23 0.24 -4.49
C TYR A 78 8.63 -1.24 -4.38
N ASP A 79 9.73 -1.51 -3.68
CA ASP A 79 10.15 -2.86 -3.34
C ASP A 79 9.34 -3.41 -2.16
N ALA A 80 8.19 -4.00 -2.47
CA ALA A 80 7.31 -4.67 -1.50
C ALA A 80 7.93 -5.93 -0.87
N PHE A 81 9.05 -6.43 -1.38
CA PHE A 81 9.68 -7.68 -0.96
C PHE A 81 11.00 -7.45 -0.21
N ARG A 82 11.20 -6.26 0.35
CA ARG A 82 12.41 -5.94 1.11
C ARG A 82 12.48 -6.80 2.37
N ASP A 83 13.29 -7.86 2.31
CA ASP A 83 13.40 -8.89 3.36
C ASP A 83 13.85 -8.33 4.73
N LYS A 84 14.44 -7.12 4.76
CA LYS A 84 14.78 -6.40 6.00
C LYS A 84 14.37 -4.94 5.88
N VAL A 85 13.33 -4.55 6.61
CA VAL A 85 13.05 -3.14 6.88
C VAL A 85 14.25 -2.61 7.65
N GLN A 86 15.02 -1.71 7.06
CA GLN A 86 16.04 -0.96 7.81
C GLN A 86 15.28 -0.04 8.78
N LEU A 87 15.00 -0.52 9.99
CA LEU A 87 14.63 0.38 11.07
C LEU A 87 15.79 1.37 11.22
N ARG A 88 15.49 2.65 11.05
CA ARG A 88 16.45 3.77 11.24
C ARG A 88 16.92 3.90 12.70
N GLY A 89 16.44 3.04 13.60
CA GLY A 89 16.91 2.87 14.96
C GLY A 89 17.20 1.40 15.25
N SER A 90 18.28 1.15 15.97
CA SER A 90 18.55 -0.15 16.57
C SER A 90 17.48 -0.42 17.64
N PRO A 91 16.68 -1.50 17.55
CA PRO A 91 15.79 -1.92 18.64
C PRO A 91 16.55 -2.38 19.90
N LEU A 92 17.88 -2.25 19.91
CA LEU A 92 18.76 -2.60 21.03
C LEU A 92 19.03 -1.40 21.96
N LEU A 93 18.74 -0.16 21.53
CA LEU A 93 18.93 1.06 22.34
C LEU A 93 17.63 1.87 22.55
N ALA A 94 16.51 1.38 22.02
CA ALA A 94 15.19 1.81 22.47
C ALA A 94 14.73 0.80 23.52
N PRO A 95 14.24 1.24 24.68
CA PRO A 95 13.82 0.32 25.75
C PRO A 95 12.80 -0.66 25.16
N PHE A 96 13.06 -1.96 25.35
CA PHE A 96 12.14 -2.99 24.90
C PHE A 96 10.77 -2.70 25.51
N VAL A 97 9.76 -2.43 24.68
CA VAL A 97 8.39 -2.27 25.14
C VAL A 97 7.87 -3.69 25.43
N CYS A 98 7.97 -4.10 26.68
CA CYS A 98 7.36 -5.32 27.17
C CYS A 98 5.89 -5.04 27.50
N LEU A 99 4.98 -5.51 26.66
CA LEU A 99 3.55 -5.45 26.95
C LEU A 99 3.18 -6.60 27.88
N ARG A 100 3.18 -6.34 29.20
CA ARG A 100 2.64 -7.27 30.17
C ARG A 100 1.16 -6.97 30.40
N VAL A 101 0.29 -7.78 29.79
CA VAL A 101 -1.16 -7.73 30.06
C VAL A 101 -1.43 -8.38 31.41
N VAL A 102 -1.81 -7.58 32.40
CA VAL A 102 -2.25 -8.08 33.72
C VAL A 102 -3.77 -8.16 33.70
N THR A 103 -4.31 -9.37 33.78
CA THR A 103 -5.75 -9.58 34.01
C THR A 103 -6.10 -9.23 35.45
N ARG A 104 -7.24 -8.57 35.68
CA ARG A 104 -7.69 -8.13 37.02
C ARG A 104 -7.77 -9.33 37.98
N GLY A 105 -7.08 -9.26 39.12
CA GLY A 105 -7.50 -9.97 40.33
C GLY A 105 -8.42 -9.07 41.16
N ASP A 106 -9.25 -9.64 42.04
CA ASP A 106 -10.27 -8.94 42.87
C ASP A 106 -9.72 -7.88 43.85
N TYR A 107 -8.41 -7.61 43.84
CA TYR A 107 -7.72 -6.64 44.69
C TYR A 107 -6.95 -5.60 43.85
N PRO A 108 -7.58 -4.48 43.46
CA PRO A 108 -6.97 -3.48 42.58
C PRO A 108 -5.79 -2.74 43.24
N ASP A 109 -5.77 -2.61 44.56
CA ASP A 109 -4.71 -1.91 45.29
C ASP A 109 -3.40 -2.69 45.32
N LEU A 110 -3.47 -4.03 45.30
CA LEU A 110 -2.29 -4.90 45.21
C LEU A 110 -1.61 -4.82 43.84
N VAL A 111 -2.41 -4.62 42.79
CA VAL A 111 -1.93 -4.45 41.41
C VAL A 111 -1.26 -3.08 41.26
N LYS A 112 -1.86 -2.01 41.80
CA LYS A 112 -1.24 -0.67 41.76
C LYS A 112 0.10 -0.62 42.48
N ASN A 113 0.19 -1.25 43.65
CA ASN A 113 1.45 -1.30 44.40
C ASN A 113 2.52 -2.17 43.72
N ASN A 114 2.14 -3.27 43.07
CA ASN A 114 3.07 -4.09 42.27
C ASN A 114 3.52 -3.37 40.99
N VAL A 115 2.62 -2.67 40.31
CA VAL A 115 2.94 -1.89 39.11
C VAL A 115 3.85 -0.72 39.47
N ALA A 116 3.58 -0.01 40.57
CA ALA A 116 4.46 1.04 41.07
C ALA A 116 5.87 0.52 41.39
N GLN A 117 5.97 -0.61 42.11
CA GLN A 117 7.27 -1.24 42.36
C GLN A 117 7.96 -1.67 41.06
N ASN A 118 7.26 -2.29 40.10
CA ASN A 118 7.82 -2.72 38.82
C ASN A 118 8.28 -1.55 37.93
N MET A 119 7.58 -0.41 37.94
CA MET A 119 8.02 0.80 37.24
C MET A 119 9.34 1.34 37.81
N ASP A 120 9.56 1.24 39.12
CA ASP A 120 10.83 1.62 39.74
C ASP A 120 11.98 0.65 39.34
N TRP A 121 11.68 -0.63 39.10
CA TRP A 121 12.66 -1.61 38.57
C TRP A 121 12.99 -1.38 37.08
N ASP A 122 12.07 -0.78 36.33
CA ASP A 122 12.18 -0.49 34.90
C ASP A 122 13.10 0.70 34.60
N GLU A 123 13.12 1.72 35.47
CA GLU A 123 14.03 2.87 35.36
C GLU A 123 15.51 2.45 35.50
N LEU A 124 15.78 1.36 36.23
CA LEU A 124 17.13 0.82 36.44
C LEU A 124 17.61 -0.13 35.32
N ASN A 125 16.69 -0.75 34.57
CA ASN A 125 17.00 -1.82 33.59
C ASN A 125 16.65 -1.45 32.13
N GLY A 126 16.10 -0.26 31.87
CA GLY A 126 15.84 0.22 30.51
C GLY A 126 14.75 -0.56 29.78
N CYS A 127 13.76 -1.07 30.50
CA CYS A 127 12.54 -1.67 29.96
C CYS A 127 11.38 -0.70 30.26
N PHE A 128 10.43 -0.54 29.34
CA PHE A 128 9.28 0.37 29.52
C PHE A 128 8.01 -0.47 29.52
N ASP A 129 7.55 -0.86 30.70
CA ASP A 129 6.30 -1.60 30.87
C ASP A 129 5.07 -0.68 30.73
N VAL A 130 4.27 -0.92 29.69
CA VAL A 130 2.97 -0.26 29.51
C VAL A 130 1.87 -1.19 30.04
N ALA A 131 1.41 -0.94 31.26
CA ALA A 131 0.28 -1.66 31.86
C ALA A 131 -1.06 -1.04 31.41
N THR A 132 -1.70 -1.61 30.38
CA THR A 132 -3.02 -1.18 29.94
C THR A 132 -4.12 -1.87 30.75
N LEU A 133 -4.77 -1.13 31.66
CA LEU A 133 -5.97 -1.57 32.37
C LEU A 133 -7.21 -1.29 31.48
N TYR A 134 -7.78 -2.34 30.89
CA TYR A 134 -9.06 -2.23 30.18
C TYR A 134 -10.21 -2.08 31.20
N SER A 135 -10.96 -0.98 31.08
CA SER A 135 -12.21 -0.72 31.80
C SER A 135 -13.39 -1.28 30.98
N VAL A 136 -14.08 -2.29 31.51
CA VAL A 136 -15.45 -2.66 31.13
C VAL A 136 -16.30 -2.60 32.39
#